data_AF-A0A485JJH8-F1
#
_entry.id   AF-A0A485JJH8-F1
#
_cell.length_a   1.000
_cell.length_b   1.000
_cell.length_c   1.000
_cell.angle_alpha   90.00
_cell.angle_beta   90.00
_cell.angle_gamma   90.00
#
_symmetry.space_group_name_H-M   'P 1'
#
loop_
_entity.id
_entity.type
_entity.pdbx_description
1 polymer ?
#
loop_
_entity_poly.entity_id
_entity_poly.type
_entity_poly.pdbx_seq_one_letter_code
_entity_poly.pdbx_strand_id
1 'polypeptide(L)' 'MKIRSQVGMVLNLDKCIGCHTCSVTCKNVWTSREGVGIRVVQQRGNQAGPGLPD' A
#
# COMPACT_ATOMS: atom_id res chain seq x y z
N MET A 1 -29.78 -9.67 16.19
CA MET A 1 -28.85 -8.71 15.55
C MET A 1 -27.42 -9.11 15.90
N LYS A 2 -26.50 -9.25 14.93
CA LYS A 2 -25.08 -9.59 15.19
C LYS A 2 -24.21 -8.40 14.83
N ILE A 3 -23.72 -7.67 15.84
CA ILE A 3 -22.77 -6.57 15.65
C ILE A 3 -21.41 -7.17 15.31
N ARG A 4 -20.77 -6.63 14.26
CA ARG A 4 -19.36 -6.89 13.91
C ARG A 4 -18.61 -5.57 13.89
N SER A 5 -17.33 -5.61 14.23
CA SER A 5 -16.42 -4.48 14.11
C SER A 5 -15.48 -4.68 12.93
N GLN A 6 -15.18 -3.60 12.21
CA GLN A 6 -14.16 -3.55 11.18
C GLN A 6 -13.16 -2.45 11.52
N VAL A 7 -11.88 -2.75 11.39
CA VAL A 7 -10.82 -1.74 11.50
C VAL A 7 -10.76 -1.00 10.16
N GLY A 8 -10.98 0.33 10.20
CA GLY A 8 -10.84 1.22 9.06
C GLY A 8 -9.61 2.12 9.21
N MET A 9 -9.07 2.60 8.08
CA MET A 9 -7.99 3.58 8.04
C MET A 9 -8.36 4.67 7.02
N VAL A 10 -8.07 5.92 7.36
CA VAL A 10 -8.25 7.08 6.46
C VAL A 10 -6.90 7.76 6.27
N LEU A 11 -6.55 8.05 5.02
CA LEU A 11 -5.34 8.76 4.63
C LEU A 11 -5.74 10.12 4.08
N ASN A 12 -5.19 11.20 4.63
CA ASN A 12 -5.40 12.54 4.10
C ASN A 12 -4.46 12.76 2.90
N LEU A 13 -5.02 12.91 1.71
CA LEU A 13 -4.26 13.06 0.46
C LEU A 13 -3.62 14.44 0.33
N ASP A 14 -4.17 15.49 0.94
CA ASP A 14 -3.58 16.84 0.92
C ASP A 14 -2.27 16.90 1.72
N LYS A 15 -2.13 16.03 2.73
CA LYS A 15 -0.90 15.89 3.53
C LYS A 15 0.05 14.81 2.98
N CYS A 16 -0.39 14.00 2.02
CA CYS A 16 0.42 12.93 1.46
C CYS A 16 1.43 13.51 0.45
N ILE A 17 2.70 13.55 0.84
CA ILE A 17 3.78 14.06 -0.03
C ILE A 17 4.40 13.01 -0.95
N GLY A 18 3.93 11.75 -0.88
CA GLY A 18 4.48 10.67 -1.71
C GLY A 18 5.91 10.24 -1.34
N CYS A 19 6.34 10.36 -0.08
CA CYS A 19 7.70 10.00 0.34
C CYS A 19 8.00 8.48 0.38
N HIS A 20 7.01 7.63 0.05
CA HIS A 20 7.13 6.15 0.01
C HIS A 20 7.56 5.45 1.31
N THR A 21 7.64 6.15 2.44
CA THR A 21 8.03 5.53 3.72
C THR A 21 7.11 4.38 4.11
N CYS A 22 5.79 4.54 3.90
CA CYS A 22 4.80 3.49 4.21
C CYS A 22 4.97 2.21 3.36
N SER A 23 5.40 2.34 2.10
CA SER A 23 5.65 1.20 1.22
C SER A 23 6.96 0.49 1.56
N VAL A 24 8.02 1.24 1.88
CA VAL A 24 9.33 0.68 2.26
C VAL A 24 9.25 -0.11 3.56
N THR A 25 8.60 0.44 4.59
CA THR A 25 8.46 -0.27 5.88
C THR A 25 7.63 -1.54 5.75
N CYS A 26 6.52 -1.48 5.01
CA CYS A 26 5.67 -2.66 4.76
C CYS A 26 6.46 -3.76 4.03
N LYS A 27 7.24 -3.38 3.00
CA LYS A 27 8.11 -4.32 2.29
C LYS A 27 9.12 -4.97 3.23
N ASN A 28 9.86 -4.15 3.98
CA ASN A 28 10.95 -4.62 4.84
C ASN A 28 10.48 -5.63 5.89
N VAL A 29 9.32 -5.38 6.50
CA VAL A 29 8.78 -6.25 7.55
C VAL A 29 8.14 -7.52 6.99
N TRP A 30 7.38 -7.41 5.89
CA TRP A 30 6.45 -8.47 5.49
C TRP A 30 6.83 -9.20 4.20
N THR A 31 7.46 -8.54 3.23
CA THR A 31 7.65 -9.09 1.86
C THR A 31 9.12 -9.07 1.39
N SER A 32 10.09 -9.13 2.31
CA SER A 32 11.53 -9.22 1.99
C SER A 32 12.04 -10.64 1.75
N ARG A 33 11.16 -11.65 1.82
CA ARG A 33 11.50 -13.07 1.74
C ARG A 33 11.57 -13.52 0.28
N GLU A 34 12.53 -14.36 -0.07
CA GLU A 34 12.60 -14.98 -1.40
C GLU A 34 11.33 -15.80 -1.69
N GLY A 35 10.83 -15.71 -2.94
CA GLY A 35 9.59 -16.38 -3.37
C GLY A 35 8.30 -15.57 -3.12
N VAL A 36 8.34 -14.50 -2.32
CA VAL A 36 7.30 -13.48 -2.31
C VAL A 36 7.67 -12.48 -3.40
N GLY A 37 7.03 -12.58 -4.57
CA GLY A 37 7.22 -11.61 -5.66
C GLY A 37 7.07 -10.17 -5.15
N ILE A 38 7.59 -9.17 -5.89
CA ILE A 38 7.51 -7.75 -5.52
C ILE A 38 6.05 -7.33 -5.25
N ARG A 39 5.65 -7.37 -3.97
CA ARG A 39 4.33 -6.99 -3.50
C ARG A 39 4.45 -5.65 -2.81
N VAL A 40 4.33 -4.60 -3.60
CA VAL A 40 4.30 -3.23 -3.09
C VAL A 40 2.88 -2.95 -2.60
N VAL A 41 2.74 -2.24 -1.48
CA VAL A 41 1.45 -1.58 -1.18
C VAL A 41 1.22 -0.57 -2.31
N GLN A 42 0.32 -0.89 -3.23
CA GLN A 42 0.04 -0.12 -4.43
C GLN A 42 -0.55 1.23 -4.03
N GLN A 43 0.18 2.31 -4.31
CA GLN A 43 -0.37 3.66 -4.22
C GLN A 43 -1.02 4.00 -5.57
N ARG A 44 -2.36 4.09 -5.62
CA ARG A 44 -3.02 4.78 -6.75
C ARG A 44 -2.90 6.28 -6.55
N GLY A 45 -1.80 6.85 -7.03
CA GLY A 45 -1.59 8.29 -7.17
C GLY A 45 -1.03 8.58 -8.55
N ASN A 46 -1.79 9.34 -9.35
CA ASN A 46 -1.55 9.75 -10.74
C ASN A 46 -1.59 8.62 -11.80
N GLN A 47 -2.80 8.36 -12.34
CA GLN A 47 -2.99 7.44 -13.46
C GLN A 47 -2.65 8.12 -14.79
N ALA A 48 -1.45 7.83 -15.30
CA ALA A 48 -1.19 7.83 -16.73
C ALA A 48 -0.49 6.50 -17.09
N GLY A 49 -1.28 5.45 -17.31
CA GLY A 49 -0.79 4.17 -17.81
C GLY A 49 -1.50 2.93 -17.22
N PRO A 50 -1.57 1.81 -17.97
CA PRO A 50 -2.03 0.54 -17.42
C PRO A 50 -1.06 0.11 -16.31
N GLY A 51 -1.59 -0.11 -15.11
CA GLY A 51 -0.78 -0.50 -13.96
C GLY A 51 0.00 -1.80 -14.21
N LEU A 52 1.26 -1.79 -13.77
CA LEU A 52 2.33 -2.81 -13.78
C LEU A 52 2.07 -4.15 -14.49
N PRO A 53 2.90 -4.45 -15.50
CA PRO A 53 4.05 -5.38 -15.36
C PRO A 53 5.35 -4.66 -15.78
N ASP A 54 6.54 -4.84 -15.22
CA ASP A 54 7.14 -5.84 -14.33
C ASP A 54 7.62 -5.22 -12.99
#